data_AF-A0A7W1UZP0-F1
#
_entry.id   AF-A0A7W1UZP0-F1
#
_cell.length_a   1.000
_cell.length_b   1.000
_cell.length_c   1.000
_cell.angle_alpha   90.00
_cell.angle_beta   90.00
_cell.angle_gamma   90.00
#
_symmetry.space_group_name_H-M   'P 1'
#
loop_
_entity.id
_entity.type
_entity.pdbx_description
1 polymer ?
#
loop_
_entity_poly.entity_id
_entity_poly.type
_entity_poly.pdbx_seq_one_letter_code
_entity_poly.pdbx_strand_id
1 'polypeptide(L)'
;MIHLDSLSTTRCIHGFQYFYNVLQFFHTPEGYVKNTSTDAVAFSFDYVYNYVDHLGNVRMSYAQDPQGGSLQTLEEHHYYPFGLKPAAQSLTILRFPNCY
;
A
#
# COMPACT_ATOMS: atom_id res chain seq x y z
N MET A 1 -28.41 -1.27 -28.45
CA MET A 1 -27.17 -2.02 -28.13
C MET A 1 -26.50 -1.28 -27.00
N ILE A 2 -26.67 -1.77 -25.76
CA ILE A 2 -26.05 -1.16 -24.58
C ILE A 2 -24.65 -1.75 -24.45
N HIS A 3 -23.65 -0.87 -24.53
CA HIS A 3 -22.26 -1.21 -24.26
C HIS A 3 -22.15 -1.51 -22.76
N LEU A 4 -21.99 -2.78 -22.40
CA LEU A 4 -21.67 -3.17 -21.03
C LEU A 4 -20.17 -2.88 -20.87
N ASP A 5 -19.82 -1.69 -20.40
CA ASP A 5 -18.49 -1.52 -19.81
C ASP A 5 -18.44 -2.46 -18.61
N SER A 6 -17.57 -3.47 -18.69
CA SER A 6 -17.25 -4.31 -17.54
C SER A 6 -16.59 -3.41 -16.49
N LEU A 7 -17.40 -2.82 -15.62
CA LEU A 7 -16.96 -1.97 -14.52
C LEU A 7 -16.10 -2.81 -13.57
N SER A 8 -14.78 -2.69 -13.71
CA SER A 8 -13.83 -3.07 -12.67
C SER A 8 -14.14 -2.26 -11.41
N THR A 9 -14.99 -2.81 -10.56
CA THR A 9 -15.54 -2.07 -9.41
C THR A 9 -14.59 -2.24 -8.24
N THR A 10 -13.78 -1.21 -7.97
CA THR A 10 -13.13 -1.05 -6.67
C THR A 10 -14.18 -0.58 -5.67
N ARG A 11 -14.40 -1.35 -4.61
CA ARG A 11 -15.37 -1.02 -3.55
C ARG A 11 -14.65 -0.75 -2.25
N CYS A 12 -15.00 0.36 -1.61
CA CYS A 12 -14.48 0.77 -0.31
C CYS A 12 -15.57 0.54 0.75
N ILE A 13 -15.29 -0.28 1.76
CA ILE A 13 -16.22 -0.57 2.86
C ILE A 13 -15.46 -0.43 4.17
N HIS A 14 -15.83 0.54 5.02
CA HIS A 14 -15.22 0.74 6.35
C HIS A 14 -13.67 0.81 6.33
N GLY A 15 -13.07 1.44 5.31
CA GLY A 15 -11.61 1.53 5.15
C GLY A 15 -10.92 0.31 4.54
N PHE A 16 -11.67 -0.74 4.20
CA PHE A 16 -11.21 -1.90 3.45
C PHE A 16 -11.49 -1.72 1.95
N GLN A 17 -10.50 -2.01 1.12
CA GLN A 17 -10.61 -1.93 -0.33
C GLN A 17 -10.80 -3.33 -0.93
N TYR A 18 -11.79 -3.47 -1.81
CA TYR A 18 -12.08 -4.69 -2.53
C TYR A 18 -12.01 -4.45 -4.02
N PHE A 19 -11.48 -5.42 -4.76
CA PHE A 19 -11.52 -5.45 -6.22
C PHE A 19 -12.19 -6.75 -6.65
N TYR A 20 -13.28 -6.66 -7.43
CA TYR A 20 -14.12 -7.81 -7.78
C TYR A 20 -14.51 -8.67 -6.55
N ASN A 21 -14.88 -8.01 -5.44
CA ASN A 21 -15.21 -8.63 -4.14
C ASN A 21 -14.06 -9.38 -3.43
N VAL A 22 -12.82 -9.32 -3.94
CA VAL A 22 -11.63 -9.83 -3.26
C VAL A 22 -10.99 -8.69 -2.47
N LEU A 23 -10.70 -8.92 -1.18
CA LEU A 23 -10.01 -7.93 -0.34
C LEU A 23 -8.61 -7.69 -0.89
N GLN A 24 -8.28 -6.42 -1.12
CA GLN A 24 -7.00 -5.99 -1.67
C GLN A 24 -6.14 -5.26 -0.65
N PHE A 25 -6.74 -4.40 0.17
CA PHE A 25 -5.98 -3.47 0.99
C PHE A 25 -6.79 -2.98 2.20
N PHE A 26 -6.11 -2.73 3.32
CA PHE A 26 -6.66 -1.95 4.44
C PHE A 26 -5.54 -1.34 5.29
N HIS A 27 -5.87 -0.27 6.02
CA HIS A 27 -4.93 0.41 6.90
C HIS A 27 -4.86 -0.24 8.29
N THR A 28 -3.69 -0.11 8.93
CA THR A 28 -3.47 -0.43 10.36
C THR A 28 -2.92 0.81 11.07
N PRO A 29 -2.95 0.86 12.41
CA PRO A 29 -2.37 1.99 13.16
C PRO A 29 -0.88 2.23 12.84
N GLU A 30 -0.14 1.17 12.54
CA GLU A 30 1.29 1.19 12.27
C GLU A 30 1.65 1.23 10.77
N GLY A 31 0.67 1.08 9.87
CA GLY A 31 0.93 0.99 8.44
C GLY A 31 -0.26 0.48 7.63
N TYR A 32 -0.06 -0.58 6.85
CA TYR A 32 -1.11 -1.16 6.02
C TYR A 32 -0.86 -2.63 5.69
N VAL A 33 -1.91 -3.29 5.21
CA VAL A 33 -1.88 -4.66 4.73
C VAL A 33 -2.32 -4.67 3.27
N LYS A 34 -1.58 -5.40 2.43
CA LYS A 34 -1.93 -5.64 1.03
C LYS A 34 -2.07 -7.14 0.75
N ASN A 35 -3.04 -7.51 -0.07
CA ASN A 35 -3.16 -8.87 -0.58
C ASN A 35 -2.14 -9.08 -1.70
N THR A 36 -1.37 -10.16 -1.61
CA THR A 36 -0.42 -10.58 -2.66
C THR A 36 -0.86 -11.83 -3.40
N SER A 37 -1.95 -12.46 -2.94
CA SER A 37 -2.54 -13.58 -3.64
C SER A 37 -3.30 -13.13 -4.87
N THR A 38 -3.06 -13.80 -5.98
CA THR A 38 -3.85 -13.69 -7.21
C THR A 38 -5.06 -14.62 -7.20
N ASP A 39 -5.12 -15.55 -6.26
CA ASP A 39 -6.21 -16.53 -6.14
C ASP A 39 -7.34 -16.01 -5.27
N ALA A 40 -8.58 -16.23 -5.71
CA ALA A 40 -9.78 -15.85 -4.95
C ALA A 40 -10.07 -16.76 -3.73
N VAL A 41 -9.36 -17.90 -3.62
CA VAL A 41 -9.59 -18.94 -2.62
C VAL A 41 -8.47 -19.00 -1.57
N ALA A 42 -7.23 -18.69 -1.98
CA ALA A 42 -6.09 -18.59 -1.08
C ALA A 42 -5.78 -17.13 -0.79
N PHE A 43 -5.60 -16.78 0.48
CA PHE A 43 -5.28 -15.41 0.88
C PHE A 43 -3.85 -15.36 1.42
N SER A 44 -3.04 -14.45 0.86
CA SER A 44 -1.68 -14.15 1.30
C SER A 44 -1.59 -12.64 1.47
N PHE A 45 -1.04 -12.21 2.61
CA PHE A 45 -1.01 -10.81 2.97
C PHE A 45 0.40 -10.38 3.32
N ASP A 46 0.83 -9.25 2.75
CA ASP A 46 2.04 -8.57 3.16
C ASP A 46 1.66 -7.47 4.15
N TYR A 47 2.35 -7.47 5.29
CA TYR A 47 2.25 -6.42 6.31
C TYR A 47 3.37 -5.42 6.09
N VAL A 48 3.00 -4.15 5.91
CA VAL A 48 3.92 -3.04 5.76
C VAL A 48 3.78 -2.11 6.95
N TYR A 49 4.91 -1.80 7.56
CA TYR A 49 5.02 -0.91 8.70
C TYR A 49 5.67 0.40 8.27
N ASN A 50 5.15 1.50 8.79
CA ASN A 50 5.63 2.84 8.49
C ASN A 50 6.32 3.42 9.71
N TYR A 51 7.58 3.81 9.55
CA TYR A 51 8.26 4.66 10.51
C TYR A 51 7.87 6.11 10.24
N VAL A 52 7.04 6.64 11.14
CA VAL A 52 6.56 8.02 11.09
C VAL A 52 7.39 8.91 11.99
N ASP A 53 7.57 10.16 11.58
CA ASP A 53 8.16 11.17 12.46
C ASP A 53 7.13 11.82 13.38
N HIS A 54 7.62 12.69 14.27
CA HIS A 54 6.79 13.39 15.25
C HIS A 54 5.71 14.30 14.64
N LEU A 55 5.76 14.56 13.33
CA LEU A 55 4.75 15.35 12.60
C LEU A 55 3.80 14.45 11.78
N GLY A 56 3.96 13.13 11.85
CA GLY A 56 3.14 12.16 11.13
C GLY A 56 3.59 11.89 9.69
N ASN A 57 4.76 12.37 9.27
CA ASN A 57 5.28 12.05 7.93
C ASN A 57 5.93 10.66 7.93
N VAL A 58 5.59 9.83 6.94
CA VAL A 58 6.28 8.55 6.70
C VAL A 58 7.69 8.85 6.19
N ARG A 59 8.71 8.36 6.91
CA ARG A 59 10.13 8.48 6.55
C ARG A 59 10.71 7.20 5.98
N MET A 60 10.14 6.07 6.36
CA MET A 60 10.59 4.76 5.93
C MET A 60 9.44 3.78 6.04
N SER A 61 9.35 2.88 5.08
CA SER A 61 8.41 1.76 5.10
C SER A 61 9.18 0.46 5.03
N TYR A 62 8.84 -0.50 5.88
CA TYR A 62 9.50 -1.79 5.96
C TYR A 62 8.48 -2.92 6.05
N ALA A 63 8.86 -4.08 5.53
CA ALA A 63 8.06 -5.29 5.57
C ALA A 63 8.97 -6.48 5.87
N GLN A 64 8.37 -7.60 6.25
CA GLN A 64 9.10 -8.85 6.33
C GLN A 64 9.20 -9.45 4.92
N ASP A 65 10.39 -9.89 4.53
CA ASP A 65 10.58 -10.66 3.31
C ASP A 65 9.82 -12.00 3.44
N PRO A 66 8.85 -12.28 2.56
CA PRO A 66 8.05 -13.50 2.63
C PRO A 66 8.85 -14.78 2.42
N GLN A 67 10.06 -14.73 1.85
CA GLN A 67 10.89 -15.92 1.62
C GLN A 67 11.95 -16.16 2.69
N GLY A 68 12.63 -15.10 3.15
CA GLY A 68 13.74 -15.19 4.09
C GLY A 68 13.40 -14.80 5.53
N GLY A 69 12.22 -14.25 5.78
CA GLY A 69 11.79 -13.77 7.10
C GLY A 69 12.60 -12.58 7.64
N SER A 70 13.57 -12.07 6.87
CA SER A 70 14.36 -10.89 7.21
C SER A 70 13.54 -9.61 7.04
N LEU A 71 13.90 -8.57 7.78
CA LEU A 71 13.35 -7.24 7.55
C LEU A 71 13.84 -6.70 6.20
N GLN A 72 12.92 -6.21 5.37
CA GLN A 72 13.20 -5.57 4.10
C GLN A 72 12.69 -4.13 4.12
N THR A 73 13.55 -3.19 3.75
CA THR A 73 13.15 -1.81 3.49
C THR A 73 12.47 -1.72 2.13
N LEU A 74 11.25 -1.20 2.09
CA LEU A 74 10.49 -1.01 0.84
C LEU A 74 10.75 0.37 0.25
N GLU A 75 10.64 1.41 1.07
CA GLU A 75 10.81 2.80 0.66
C GLU A 75 11.48 3.62 1.76
N GLU A 76 12.34 4.55 1.36
CA GLU A 76 12.97 5.54 2.25
C GLU A 76 12.69 6.95 1.70
N HIS A 77 12.29 7.85 2.59
CA HIS A 77 12.01 9.25 2.27
C HIS A 77 12.96 10.16 3.06
N HIS A 78 13.96 10.71 2.37
CA HIS A 78 14.86 11.70 2.93
C HIS A 78 14.34 13.12 2.66
N TYR A 79 14.12 13.88 3.72
CA TYR A 79 13.70 15.30 3.64
C TYR A 79 14.89 16.20 4.00
N TYR A 80 15.24 17.15 3.12
CA TYR A 80 16.16 18.22 3.49
C TYR A 80 15.47 19.25 4.41
N PRO A 81 16.24 20.03 5.20
CA PRO A 81 15.70 21.22 5.85
C PRO A 81 15.02 22.11 4.80
N PHE A 82 13.83 22.64 5.15
CA PHE A 82 12.89 23.36 4.25
C PHE A 82 12.07 22.49 3.27
N GLY A 83 12.05 21.16 3.43
CA GLY A 83 11.09 20.30 2.73
C GLY A 83 11.40 20.03 1.27
N LEU A 84 12.60 20.42 0.80
CA LEU A 84 13.11 20.03 -0.51
C LEU A 84 13.40 18.52 -0.51
N LYS A 85 12.95 17.82 -1.55
CA LYS A 85 13.26 16.41 -1.78
C LYS A 85 14.46 16.31 -2.74
N PRO A 86 15.43 15.39 -2.52
CA PRO A 86 16.47 15.12 -3.50
C PRO A 86 15.83 14.74 -4.85
N ALA A 87 16.34 15.26 -5.96
CA ALA A 87 15.78 15.08 -7.31
C ALA A 87 15.86 13.64 -7.88
N ALA A 88 16.38 12.69 -7.11
CA ALA A 88 16.61 11.33 -7.56
C ALA A 88 16.00 10.33 -6.59
N GLN A 89 14.75 9.96 -6.87
CA GLN A 89 14.20 8.61 -6.75
C GLN A 89 12.74 8.67 -7.21
N SER A 90 12.51 8.38 -8.49
CA SER A 90 11.18 8.01 -8.97
C SER A 90 10.87 6.60 -8.46
N LEU A 91 10.57 6.48 -7.17
CA LEU A 91 9.85 5.31 -6.67
C LEU A 91 8.43 5.48 -7.21
N THR A 92 8.05 4.60 -8.14
CA THR A 92 6.67 4.47 -8.60
C THR A 92 5.84 4.13 -7.37
N ILE A 93 5.31 5.15 -6.71
CA ILE A 93 4.31 4.98 -5.65
C ILE A 93 3.20 4.18 -6.31
N LEU A 94 2.99 2.94 -5.85
CA LEU A 94 1.74 2.22 -6.10
C LEU A 94 0.67 3.03 -5.39
N ARG A 95 0.18 4.06 -6.10
CA ARG A 95 -0.82 4.98 -5.62
C ARG A 95 -2.14 4.22 -5.75
N PHE A 96 -2.41 3.36 -4.77
CA PHE A 96 -3.72 2.76 -4.64
C PHE A 96 -4.72 3.91 -4.48
N PRO A 97 -5.86 3.88 -5.20
CA PRO A 97 -6.89 4.89 -5.02
C PRO A 97 -7.28 4.93 -3.54
N ASN A 98 -7.16 6.12 -2.93
CA ASN A 98 -7.57 6.31 -1.54
C ASN A 98 -9.09 6.08 -1.45
N CYS A 99 -9.48 5.16 -0.59
CA CYS A 99 -10.86 5.00 -0.19
C CYS A 99 -11.21 6.13 0.80
N TYR A 100 -12.11 7.03 0.41
CA TYR A 100 -12.67 8.07 1.26
C TYR A 100 -13.92 7.57 1.99
#